data_AF-A0A4R5U4G9-F1
#
_entry.id   AF-A0A4R5U4G9-F1
#
_cell.length_a   1.000
_cell.length_b   1.000
_cell.length_c   1.000
_cell.angle_alpha   90.00
_cell.angle_beta   90.00
_cell.angle_gamma   90.00
#
_symmetry.space_group_name_H-M   'P 1'
#
loop_
_entity.id
_entity.type
_entity.pdbx_description
1 polymer ?
#
loop_
_entity_poly.entity_id
_entity_poly.type
_entity_poly.pdbx_seq_one_letter_code
_entity_poly.pdbx_strand_id
1 'polypeptide(L)'
;MKSTITAVFAALLVCTTPVVAKGADTGAVPSEVGHDADFMTWLTALTDQDERYRRIALDTDAQVAGLTVILHRLFRGQTADARFMGWMGVAYPGYAHEQVAILRILHAHRKGLGR
;
A
#
# COMPACT_ATOMS: atom_id res chain seq x y z
N MET A 1 22.89 -26.12 -12.18
CA MET A 1 21.79 -25.43 -11.46
C MET A 1 21.63 -24.06 -12.11
N LYS A 2 20.51 -23.83 -12.81
CA LYS A 2 20.32 -22.66 -13.66
C LYS A 2 20.01 -21.44 -12.79
N SER A 3 20.96 -20.51 -12.71
CA SER A 3 20.70 -19.12 -12.34
C SER A 3 19.88 -18.47 -13.46
N THR A 4 18.82 -17.75 -13.10
CA THR A 4 18.15 -16.85 -14.04
C THR A 4 17.73 -15.59 -13.28
N ILE A 5 18.61 -14.60 -13.33
CA ILE A 5 18.28 -13.20 -13.08
C ILE A 5 17.56 -12.72 -14.35
N THR A 6 16.35 -12.21 -14.23
CA THR A 6 15.73 -11.39 -15.27
C THR A 6 14.77 -10.40 -14.63
N ALA A 7 15.26 -9.19 -14.38
CA ALA A 7 14.42 -8.01 -14.27
C ALA A 7 14.12 -7.53 -15.69
N VAL A 8 12.84 -7.32 -16.01
CA VAL A 8 12.42 -6.51 -17.17
C VAL A 8 11.26 -5.62 -16.73
N PHE A 9 11.60 -4.38 -16.40
CA PHE A 9 10.68 -3.25 -16.46
C PHE A 9 10.49 -2.92 -17.95
N ALA A 10 9.32 -3.19 -18.51
CA ALA A 10 8.97 -2.78 -19.87
C ALA A 10 7.70 -1.92 -19.81
N ALA A 11 7.90 -0.64 -20.08
CA ALA A 11 6.84 0.32 -20.34
C ALA A 11 6.08 -0.09 -21.62
N LEU A 12 4.75 -0.07 -21.56
CA LEU A 12 3.90 -0.08 -22.75
C LEU A 12 2.85 1.01 -22.62
N LEU A 13 3.19 2.13 -23.25
CA LEU A 13 2.28 3.19 -23.67
C LEU A 13 1.33 2.60 -24.71
N VAL A 14 0.04 2.46 -24.37
CA VAL A 14 -1.02 2.22 -25.36
C VAL A 14 -2.16 3.19 -25.12
N CYS A 15 -2.35 4.10 -26.07
CA CYS A 15 -3.51 4.98 -26.14
C CYS A 15 -4.79 4.20 -26.50
N THR A 16 -5.86 4.53 -25.76
CA THR A 16 -7.27 4.60 -26.18
C THR A 16 -7.98 3.36 -26.73
N THR A 17 -8.84 2.77 -25.90
CA THR A 17 -10.29 2.60 -26.19
C THR A 17 -11.08 2.62 -24.86
N PRO A 18 -12.29 3.22 -24.80
CA PRO A 18 -13.13 3.13 -23.61
C PRO A 18 -13.83 1.77 -23.63
N VAL A 19 -13.15 0.73 -23.17
CA VAL A 19 -13.82 -0.53 -22.83
C VAL A 19 -14.51 -0.33 -21.49
N VAL A 20 -15.83 -0.18 -21.55
CA VAL A 20 -16.71 -0.41 -20.41
C VAL A 20 -16.63 -1.90 -20.08
N ALA A 21 -15.67 -2.28 -19.24
CA ALA A 21 -15.60 -3.61 -18.65
C ALA A 21 -16.51 -3.64 -17.42
N LYS A 22 -17.75 -4.10 -17.63
CA LYS A 22 -18.58 -4.62 -16.56
C LYS A 22 -18.10 -6.04 -16.25
N GLY A 23 -17.38 -6.20 -15.14
CA GLY A 23 -17.10 -7.50 -14.54
C GLY A 23 -15.63 -7.91 -14.51
N ALA A 24 -14.93 -7.45 -13.47
CA ALA A 24 -14.02 -8.23 -12.63
C ALA A 24 -13.52 -7.26 -11.55
N ASP A 25 -13.62 -7.64 -10.28
CA ASP A 25 -12.85 -7.06 -9.18
C ASP A 25 -11.36 -7.38 -9.44
N THR A 26 -10.76 -6.78 -10.47
CA THR A 26 -9.32 -6.75 -10.62
C THR A 26 -8.83 -5.86 -9.49
N GLY A 27 -8.07 -6.43 -8.56
CA GLY A 27 -7.39 -5.72 -7.47
C GLY A 27 -6.31 -4.78 -7.98
N ALA A 28 -6.66 -3.91 -8.92
CA ALA A 28 -5.81 -2.86 -9.43
C ALA A 28 -5.86 -1.70 -8.44
N VAL A 29 -4.68 -1.31 -7.96
CA VAL A 29 -4.51 -0.06 -7.22
C VAL A 29 -4.84 1.10 -8.17
N PRO A 30 -5.66 2.09 -7.76
CA PRO A 30 -5.96 3.26 -8.58
C PRO A 30 -4.67 3.97 -9.04
N SER A 31 -4.66 4.49 -10.28
CA SER A 31 -3.45 5.04 -10.89
C SER A 31 -2.92 6.26 -10.16
N GLU A 32 -3.78 7.04 -9.50
CA GLU A 32 -3.39 8.17 -8.66
C GLU A 32 -2.57 7.75 -7.43
N VAL A 33 -2.79 6.54 -6.92
CA VAL A 33 -2.02 5.99 -5.78
C VAL A 33 -0.65 5.51 -6.25
N GLY A 34 -0.58 4.86 -7.42
CA GLY A 34 0.67 4.32 -7.97
C GLY A 34 1.66 5.37 -8.46
N HIS A 35 1.20 6.58 -8.81
CA HIS A 35 2.05 7.69 -9.26
C HIS A 35 2.44 8.67 -8.13
N ASP A 36 1.97 8.42 -6.90
CA ASP A 36 2.27 9.26 -5.75
C ASP A 36 3.66 8.92 -5.17
N ALA A 37 4.68 9.62 -5.65
CA ALA A 37 6.08 9.33 -5.31
C ALA A 37 6.34 9.37 -3.78
N ASP A 38 5.80 10.36 -3.08
CA ASP A 38 5.98 10.50 -1.62
C ASP A 38 5.35 9.33 -0.87
N PHE A 39 4.15 8.93 -1.29
CA PHE A 39 3.48 7.76 -0.75
C PHE A 39 4.28 6.49 -1.01
N MET A 40 4.81 6.30 -2.23
CA MET A 40 5.59 5.11 -2.58
C MET A 40 6.90 5.03 -1.79
N THR A 41 7.57 6.16 -1.55
CA THR A 41 8.74 6.24 -0.67
C THR A 41 8.39 5.86 0.77
N TRP A 42 7.30 6.41 1.31
CA TRP A 42 6.83 6.06 2.66
C TRP A 42 6.42 4.58 2.76
N LEU A 43 5.72 4.06 1.75
CA LEU A 43 5.28 2.66 1.70
C LEU A 43 6.47 1.70 1.68
N THR A 44 7.55 2.07 0.98
CA THR A 44 8.80 1.30 0.97
C THR A 44 9.46 1.30 2.35
N ALA A 45 9.53 2.46 3.00
CA ALA A 45 10.08 2.59 4.36
C ALA A 45 9.26 1.81 5.41
N LEU A 46 7.96 1.65 5.19
CA LEU A 46 7.10 0.79 6.00
C LEU A 46 7.43 -0.69 5.83
N THR A 47 7.71 -1.14 4.59
CA THR A 47 8.06 -2.54 4.32
C THR A 47 9.48 -2.93 4.71
N ASP A 48 10.38 -1.96 4.85
CA ASP A 48 11.80 -2.15 5.18
C ASP A 48 12.08 -2.19 6.70
N GLN A 49 11.04 -2.36 7.51
CA GLN A 49 11.16 -2.33 8.98
C GLN A 49 11.58 -3.68 9.57
N ASP A 50 12.25 -3.59 10.73
CA ASP A 50 12.56 -4.58 11.77
C ASP A 50 12.11 -6.03 11.53
N GLU A 51 13.00 -6.99 11.80
CA GLU A 51 12.78 -8.43 11.75
C GLU A 51 11.49 -8.90 12.44
N ARG A 52 10.99 -8.14 13.43
CA ARG A 52 9.75 -8.41 14.17
C ARG A 52 8.48 -8.01 13.45
N TYR A 53 8.58 -7.26 12.35
CA TYR A 53 7.43 -6.88 11.53
C TYR A 53 6.86 -8.12 10.84
N ARG A 54 5.70 -8.60 11.30
CA ARG A 54 4.98 -9.64 10.57
C ARG A 54 4.22 -8.97 9.46
N ARG A 55 4.63 -9.20 8.22
CA ARG A 55 3.87 -8.71 7.06
C ARG A 55 2.42 -9.21 7.18
N ILE A 56 1.46 -8.30 7.07
CA ILE A 56 0.03 -8.66 7.00
C ILE A 56 -0.12 -9.66 5.86
N ALA A 57 -0.76 -10.80 6.13
CA ALA A 57 -1.03 -11.78 5.10
C ALA A 57 -2.07 -11.20 4.13
N LEU A 58 -1.67 -11.04 2.88
CA LEU A 58 -2.51 -10.57 1.79
C LEU A 58 -2.49 -11.68 0.74
N ASP A 59 -3.57 -12.46 0.70
CA ASP A 59 -3.69 -13.67 -0.11
C ASP A 59 -4.28 -13.38 -1.50
N THR A 60 -4.86 -12.18 -1.70
CA THR A 60 -5.50 -11.79 -2.95
C THR A 60 -5.09 -10.39 -3.41
N ASP A 61 -5.07 -10.16 -4.72
CA ASP A 61 -4.83 -8.83 -5.31
C ASP A 61 -5.82 -7.79 -4.79
N ALA A 62 -7.07 -8.20 -4.53
CA ALA A 62 -8.09 -7.33 -3.96
C ALA A 62 -7.73 -6.87 -2.53
N GLN A 63 -7.14 -7.74 -1.71
CA GLN A 63 -6.65 -7.37 -0.37
C GLN A 63 -5.44 -6.43 -0.46
N VAL A 64 -4.53 -6.68 -1.41
CA VAL A 64 -3.39 -5.79 -1.67
C VAL A 64 -3.87 -4.40 -2.08
N ALA A 65 -4.78 -4.32 -3.05
CA ALA A 65 -5.33 -3.05 -3.51
C ALA A 65 -6.11 -2.32 -2.41
N GLY A 66 -6.97 -3.03 -1.69
CA GLY A 66 -7.77 -2.46 -0.60
C GLY A 66 -6.91 -1.87 0.51
N LEU A 67 -5.88 -2.61 0.97
CA LEU A 67 -4.94 -2.09 1.96
C LEU A 67 -4.16 -0.90 1.41
N THR A 68 -3.65 -0.98 0.17
CA THR A 68 -2.87 0.09 -0.45
C THR A 68 -3.67 1.40 -0.55
N VAL A 69 -4.94 1.33 -0.94
CA VAL A 69 -5.84 2.49 -1.01
C VAL A 69 -6.10 3.09 0.38
N ILE A 70 -6.33 2.26 1.40
CA ILE A 70 -6.53 2.77 2.77
C ILE A 70 -5.25 3.40 3.32
N LEU A 71 -4.09 2.79 3.08
CA LEU A 71 -2.80 3.37 3.48
C LEU A 71 -2.56 4.71 2.78
N HIS A 72 -2.92 4.85 1.51
CA HIS A 72 -2.81 6.11 0.78
C HIS A 72 -3.71 7.20 1.36
N ARG A 73 -4.97 6.88 1.65
CA ARG A 73 -5.90 7.81 2.32
C ARG A 73 -5.41 8.24 3.70
N LEU A 74 -4.88 7.29 4.47
CA LEU A 74 -4.25 7.58 5.76
C LEU A 74 -3.03 8.51 5.58
N PHE A 75 -2.14 8.20 4.63
CA PHE A 75 -0.95 8.98 4.33
C PHE A 75 -1.28 10.43 3.99
N ARG A 76 -2.25 10.64 3.09
CA ARG A 76 -2.76 11.96 2.68
C ARG A 76 -3.60 12.68 3.75
N GLY A 77 -3.81 12.07 4.92
CA GLY A 77 -4.57 12.67 6.02
C GLY A 77 -6.09 12.69 5.78
N GLN A 78 -6.58 11.93 4.80
CA GLN A 78 -8.00 11.80 4.48
C GLN A 78 -8.72 10.80 5.40
N THR A 79 -7.96 9.99 6.14
CA THR A 79 -8.46 9.06 7.16
C THR A 79 -7.77 9.36 8.47
N ALA A 80 -8.56 9.56 9.53
CA ALA A 80 -8.05 9.73 10.88
C ALA A 80 -7.51 8.41 11.45
N ASP A 81 -6.47 8.48 12.27
CA ASP A 81 -5.80 7.32 12.87
C ASP A 81 -6.78 6.36 13.56
N ALA A 82 -7.70 6.87 14.37
CA ALA A 82 -8.68 6.04 15.08
C ALA A 82 -9.60 5.28 14.10
N ARG A 83 -9.98 5.91 12.98
CA ARG A 83 -10.79 5.27 11.94
C ARG A 83 -9.99 4.19 11.20
N PHE A 84 -8.72 4.47 10.92
CA PHE A 84 -7.80 3.48 10.34
C PHE A 84 -7.63 2.27 11.26
N MET A 85 -7.35 2.49 12.55
CA MET A 85 -7.21 1.43 13.55
C MET A 85 -8.48 0.57 13.66
N GLY A 86 -9.66 1.21 13.69
CA GLY A 86 -10.93 0.49 13.72
C GLY A 86 -11.14 -0.38 12.48
N TRP A 87 -10.85 0.15 11.29
CA TRP A 87 -10.95 -0.64 10.06
C TRP A 87 -9.96 -1.80 10.03
N MET A 88 -8.69 -1.55 10.38
CA MET A 88 -7.65 -2.58 10.42
C MET A 88 -7.96 -3.68 11.44
N GLY A 89 -8.50 -3.33 12.61
CA GLY A 89 -8.88 -4.30 13.63
C GLY A 89 -9.98 -5.26 13.19
N VAL A 90 -10.86 -4.83 12.28
CA VAL A 90 -11.91 -5.66 11.69
C VAL A 90 -11.40 -6.45 10.48
N ALA A 91 -10.67 -5.79 9.58
CA ALA A 91 -10.22 -6.40 8.32
C ALA A 91 -9.03 -7.37 8.51
N TYR A 92 -8.14 -7.07 9.47
CA TYR A 92 -6.91 -7.82 9.74
C TYR A 92 -6.75 -8.07 11.24
N PRO A 93 -7.62 -8.92 11.84
CA PRO A 93 -7.53 -9.26 13.25
C PRO A 93 -6.19 -9.96 13.55
N GLY A 94 -5.59 -9.67 14.70
CA GLY A 94 -4.32 -10.27 15.13
C GLY A 94 -3.05 -9.51 14.71
N TYR A 95 -3.18 -8.46 13.89
CA TYR A 95 -2.06 -7.63 13.42
C TYR A 95 -1.91 -6.30 14.17
N ALA A 96 -2.20 -6.30 15.48
CA ALA A 96 -2.19 -5.07 16.29
C ALA A 96 -0.81 -4.38 16.32
N HIS A 97 0.26 -5.16 16.28
CA HIS A 97 1.63 -4.64 16.25
C HIS A 97 1.91 -3.87 14.94
N GLU A 98 1.51 -4.43 13.80
CA GLU A 98 1.65 -3.84 12.47
C GLU A 98 0.84 -2.55 12.35
N GLN A 99 -0.38 -2.56 12.89
CA GLN A 99 -1.25 -1.38 12.92
C GLN A 99 -0.58 -0.19 13.62
N VAL A 100 0.03 -0.44 14.80
CA VAL A 100 0.76 0.58 15.54
C VAL A 100 2.05 0.99 14.82
N ALA A 101 2.76 0.03 14.20
CA ALA A 101 3.97 0.32 13.43
C ALA A 101 3.68 1.27 12.25
N ILE A 102 2.59 1.03 11.50
CA ILE A 102 2.14 1.87 10.38
C ILE A 102 1.97 3.32 10.83
N LEU A 103 1.22 3.57 11.92
CA LEU A 103 1.01 4.92 12.44
C LEU A 103 2.30 5.56 12.94
N ARG A 104 3.15 4.80 13.63
CA ARG A 104 4.44 5.29 14.13
C ARG A 104 5.33 5.80 12.99
N ILE A 105 5.41 5.04 11.90
CA ILE A 105 6.25 5.38 10.73
C ILE A 105 5.66 6.56 9.97
N LEU A 106 4.33 6.60 9.80
CA LEU A 106 3.64 7.76 9.25
C LEU A 106 3.94 9.04 10.02
N HIS A 107 3.86 8.99 11.35
CA HIS A 107 4.15 10.15 12.20
C HIS A 107 5.62 10.56 12.15
N ALA A 108 6.55 9.61 12.12
CA ALA A 108 7.97 9.90 11.95
C ALA A 108 8.22 10.59 10.59
N HIS A 109 7.63 10.08 9.51
CA HIS A 109 7.74 10.65 8.17
C HIS A 109 7.21 12.10 8.11
N ARG A 110 6.00 12.34 8.64
CA ARG A 110 5.40 13.69 8.70
C ARG A 110 6.25 14.67 9.50
N LYS A 111 6.86 14.24 10.60
CA LYS A 111 7.77 15.08 11.39
C LYS A 111 9.07 15.41 10.63
N GLY A 112 9.53 14.51 9.77
CA GLY A 112 10.71 14.72 8.92
C GLY A 112 10.49 15.73 7.79
N LEU A 113 9.27 15.80 7.24
CA LEU A 113 8.89 16.74 6.17
C LEU A 113 8.68 18.19 6.64
N GLY A 114 8.56 18.42 7.95
CA GLY A 114 8.33 19.76 8.54
C GLY A 114 9.60 20.51 8.93
N ARG A 115 10.75 20.19 8.35
CA ARG A 115 12.05 20.82 8.61
C ARG A 115 12.57 21.58 7.41
#